data_AF-A0A2T3KMP4-F1
#
_entry.id   AF-A0A2T3KMP4-F1
#
_cell.length_a   1.000
_cell.length_b   1.000
_cell.length_c   1.000
_cell.angle_alpha   90.00
_cell.angle_beta   90.00
_cell.angle_gamma   90.00
#
_symmetry.space_group_name_H-M   'P 1'
#
loop_
_entity.id
_entity.type
_entity.pdbx_description
1 polymer ?
#
loop_
_entity_poly.entity_id
_entity_poly.type
_entity_poly.pdbx_seq_one_letter_code
_entity_poly.pdbx_strand_id
1 'polypeptide(L)'
;MKRAVVLQRLEPFKFQRDIELAIETLNESDSEDLTNDEIGSVWEWVSKALDHEFSDDENHPTWKLDLDLSQTYKRTNEGNFV
;
A
#
# COMPACT_ATOMS: atom_id res chain seq x y z
N MET A 1 3.05 -2.31 10.50
CA MET A 1 4.08 -1.98 9.49
C MET A 1 4.44 -0.51 9.68
N LYS A 2 5.72 -0.13 9.58
CA LYS A 2 6.16 1.24 9.85
C LYS A 2 5.83 2.17 8.68
N ARG A 3 5.13 3.27 8.95
CA ARG A 3 4.73 4.27 7.93
C ARG A 3 5.92 4.80 7.14
N ALA A 4 7.00 5.18 7.84
CA ALA A 4 8.19 5.76 7.22
C ALA A 4 8.84 4.80 6.19
N VAL A 5 8.78 3.50 6.44
CA VAL A 5 9.31 2.48 5.50
C VAL A 5 8.47 2.41 4.24
N VAL A 6 7.15 2.49 4.36
CA VAL A 6 6.24 2.49 3.20
C VAL A 6 6.41 3.76 2.38
N LEU A 7 6.45 4.93 3.03
CA LEU A 7 6.71 6.22 2.38
C LEU A 7 8.03 6.19 1.59
N GLN A 8 9.12 5.71 2.20
CA GLN A 8 10.42 5.60 1.53
C GLN A 8 10.38 4.74 0.26
N ARG A 9 9.53 3.70 0.23
CA ARG A 9 9.38 2.82 -0.94
C ARG A 9 8.51 3.42 -2.03
N LEU A 10 7.56 4.28 -1.68
CA LEU A 10 6.65 4.95 -2.61
C LEU A 10 7.24 6.24 -3.19
N GLU A 11 8.05 6.97 -2.42
CA GLU A 11 8.62 8.27 -2.79
C GLU A 11 9.29 8.30 -4.19
N PRO A 12 10.06 7.28 -4.62
CA PRO A 12 10.65 7.27 -5.96
C PRO A 12 9.63 7.26 -7.10
N PHE A 13 8.37 6.90 -6.83
CA PHE A 13 7.32 6.74 -7.82
C PHE A 13 6.16 7.73 -7.64
N LYS A 14 6.34 8.76 -6.79
CA LYS A 14 5.30 9.75 -6.45
C LYS A 14 4.71 10.54 -7.63
N PHE A 15 5.36 10.48 -8.80
CA PHE A 15 4.83 11.08 -10.03
C PHE A 15 3.70 10.27 -10.65
N GLN A 16 3.51 9.01 -10.23
CA GLN A 16 2.37 8.20 -10.63
C GLN A 16 1.16 8.52 -9.75
N ARG A 17 0.01 8.75 -10.39
CA ARG A 17 -1.17 9.27 -9.70
C ARG A 17 -1.66 8.36 -8.57
N ASP A 18 -1.70 7.06 -8.80
CA ASP A 18 -2.13 6.10 -7.78
C ASP A 18 -1.14 6.01 -6.61
N ILE A 19 0.17 6.15 -6.88
CA ILE A 19 1.19 6.19 -5.82
C ILE A 19 1.13 7.50 -5.02
N GLU A 20 0.84 8.63 -5.68
CA GLU A 20 0.61 9.91 -5.01
C GLU A 20 -0.54 9.81 -4.00
N LEU A 21 -1.66 9.21 -4.39
CA LEU A 21 -2.82 8.98 -3.50
C LEU A 21 -2.48 8.06 -2.32
N ALA A 22 -1.64 7.05 -2.54
CA ALA A 22 -1.14 6.20 -1.46
C ALA A 22 -0.30 7.02 -0.45
N ILE A 23 0.57 7.91 -0.94
CA ILE A 23 1.38 8.81 -0.10
C ILE A 23 0.49 9.81 0.66
N GLU A 24 -0.52 10.39 0.01
CA GLU A 24 -1.50 11.28 0.65
C GLU A 24 -2.19 10.57 1.82
N THR A 25 -2.68 9.33 1.60
CA THR A 25 -3.29 8.49 2.66
C THR A 25 -2.35 8.31 3.86
N LEU A 26 -1.07 8.06 3.61
CA LEU A 26 -0.07 7.90 4.67
C LEU A 26 0.21 9.21 5.43
N ASN A 27 0.09 10.35 4.77
CA ASN A 27 0.34 11.68 5.34
C ASN A 27 -0.86 12.25 6.12
N GLU A 28 -2.07 11.70 5.95
CA GLU A 28 -3.24 12.07 6.76
C GLU A 28 -3.13 11.61 8.22
N SER A 29 -2.24 10.66 8.48
CA SER A 29 -2.02 10.07 9.80
C SER A 29 -0.75 10.60 10.44
N ASP A 30 -0.76 10.75 11.76
CA ASP A 30 0.42 11.07 12.58
C ASP A 30 1.05 9.83 13.27
N SER A 31 0.43 8.65 13.13
CA SER A 31 0.90 7.38 13.71
C SER A 31 2.15 6.82 13.03
N GLU A 32 3.17 6.47 13.82
CA GLU A 32 4.40 5.83 13.32
C GLU A 32 4.12 4.45 12.67
N ASP A 33 3.15 3.71 13.21
CA ASP A 33 2.73 2.41 12.71
C ASP A 33 1.38 2.54 11.98
N LEU A 34 1.28 1.85 10.85
CA LEU A 34 0.05 1.78 10.09
C LEU A 34 -0.97 0.89 10.78
N THR A 35 -2.18 1.43 10.92
CA THR A 35 -3.42 0.72 11.23
C THR A 35 -3.79 -0.23 10.10
N ASN A 36 -4.67 -1.19 10.39
CA ASN A 36 -5.13 -2.15 9.39
C ASN A 36 -5.88 -1.49 8.24
N ASP A 37 -6.63 -0.43 8.51
CA ASP A 37 -7.40 0.30 7.50
C ASP A 37 -6.48 1.08 6.57
N GLU A 38 -5.47 1.78 7.11
CA GLU A 38 -4.44 2.44 6.31
C GLU A 38 -3.67 1.42 5.44
N ILE A 39 -3.34 0.25 5.99
CA ILE A 39 -2.71 -0.82 5.21
C ILE A 39 -3.61 -1.23 4.04
N GLY A 40 -4.91 -1.40 4.28
CA GLY A 40 -5.88 -1.75 3.24
C GLY A 40 -5.98 -0.68 2.14
N SER A 41 -6.11 0.59 2.52
CA SER A 41 -6.21 1.71 1.58
C SER A 41 -4.94 1.89 0.76
N VAL A 42 -3.76 1.83 1.40
CA VAL A 42 -2.48 1.94 0.70
C VAL A 42 -2.25 0.76 -0.22
N TRP A 43 -2.63 -0.45 0.21
CA TRP A 43 -2.56 -1.63 -0.63
C TRP A 43 -3.38 -1.47 -1.91
N GLU A 44 -4.64 -1.01 -1.80
CA GLU A 44 -5.50 -0.80 -2.97
C GLU A 44 -4.88 0.16 -4.00
N TRP A 45 -4.30 1.26 -3.55
CA TRP A 45 -3.64 2.22 -4.44
C TRP A 45 -2.38 1.65 -5.08
N VAL A 46 -1.56 0.92 -4.33
CA VAL A 46 -0.36 0.25 -4.87
C VAL A 46 -0.74 -0.81 -5.91
N SER A 47 -1.79 -1.60 -5.68
CA SER A 47 -2.26 -2.58 -6.65
C SER A 47 -2.76 -1.92 -7.94
N LYS A 48 -3.51 -0.80 -7.85
CA LYS A 48 -3.94 -0.04 -9.03
C LYS A 48 -2.76 0.51 -9.84
N ALA A 49 -1.74 1.03 -9.15
CA ALA A 49 -0.53 1.51 -9.82
C ALA A 49 0.18 0.37 -10.58
N LEU A 50 0.20 -0.84 -10.02
CA LEU A 50 0.74 -2.02 -10.70
C LEU A 50 -0.06 -2.32 -11.97
N ASP A 51 -1.39 -2.36 -11.89
CA ASP A 51 -2.24 -2.66 -13.05
C ASP A 51 -2.10 -1.62 -14.17
N HIS A 52 -2.05 -0.33 -13.81
CA HIS A 52 -2.04 0.77 -14.77
C HIS A 52 -0.67 1.06 -15.40
N GLU A 53 0.40 1.06 -14.60
CA GLU A 53 1.69 1.66 -14.99
C GLU A 53 2.86 0.66 -14.98
N PHE A 54 2.76 -0.43 -14.22
CA PHE A 54 3.88 -1.33 -13.96
C PHE A 54 3.59 -2.81 -14.24
N SER A 55 2.49 -3.11 -14.93
CA SER A 55 2.02 -4.47 -15.16
C SER A 55 2.98 -5.27 -16.05
N ASP A 56 3.72 -4.59 -16.92
CA ASP A 56 4.72 -5.19 -17.82
C ASP A 56 6.11 -5.39 -17.14
N ASP A 57 6.32 -4.93 -15.90
CA ASP A 57 7.57 -5.09 -15.15
C ASP A 57 7.35 -5.92 -13.87
N GLU A 58 7.38 -7.24 -14.02
CA GLU A 58 7.22 -8.21 -12.92
C GLU A 58 8.29 -8.09 -11.81
N ASN A 59 9.43 -7.43 -12.10
CA ASN A 59 10.49 -7.21 -11.12
C ASN A 59 10.42 -5.82 -10.47
N HIS A 60 9.38 -5.03 -10.78
CA HIS A 60 9.24 -3.69 -10.28
C HIS A 60 9.14 -3.68 -8.73
N PRO A 61 9.83 -2.77 -8.01
CA PRO A 61 9.86 -2.75 -6.55
C PRO A 61 8.48 -2.62 -5.86
N THR A 62 7.48 -2.09 -6.56
CA THR A 62 6.09 -2.03 -6.05
C THR A 62 5.43 -3.40 -5.96
N TRP A 63 5.81 -4.40 -6.76
CA TRP A 63 5.29 -5.78 -6.62
C TRP A 63 5.60 -6.36 -5.24
N LYS A 64 6.83 -6.17 -4.77
CA LYS A 64 7.21 -6.59 -3.41
C LYS A 64 6.45 -5.80 -2.36
N LEU A 65 6.15 -4.52 -2.60
CA LEU A 65 5.42 -3.70 -1.64
C LEU A 65 3.96 -4.14 -1.53
N ASP A 66 3.32 -4.41 -2.67
CA ASP A 66 1.98 -4.99 -2.75
C ASP A 66 1.90 -6.32 -1.96
N LEU A 67 2.87 -7.21 -2.18
CA LEU A 67 2.93 -8.47 -1.45
C LEU A 67 3.09 -8.27 0.07
N ASP A 68 3.99 -7.39 0.49
CA ASP A 68 4.20 -7.10 1.92
C ASP A 68 2.94 -6.50 2.57
N LEU A 69 2.22 -5.62 1.86
CA LEU A 69 0.97 -5.01 2.31
C LEU A 69 -0.16 -6.05 2.41
N SER A 70 -0.35 -6.88 1.38
CA SER A 70 -1.38 -7.92 1.36
C SER A 70 -1.19 -8.97 2.46
N GLN A 71 0.06 -9.33 2.78
CA GLN A 71 0.38 -10.25 3.88
C GLN A 71 0.17 -9.63 5.26
N THR A 72 0.38 -8.30 5.38
CA THR A 72 0.21 -7.58 6.64
C THR A 72 -1.26 -7.25 6.90
N TYR A 73 -2.03 -6.99 5.83
CA TYR A 73 -3.45 -6.67 5.91
C TYR A 73 -4.22 -7.84 6.54
N LYS A 74 -4.78 -7.59 7.73
CA LYS A 74 -5.71 -8.52 8.36
C LYS A 74 -7.08 -8.20 7.79
N ARG A 75 -7.51 -8.98 6.81
CA ARG A 75 -8.90 -8.95 6.36
C ARG A 75 -9.78 -9.13 7.59
N THR A 76 -10.51 -8.09 7.98
CA THR A 76 -11.47 -8.15 9.07
C THR A 76 -12.59 -9.07 8.61
N ASN A 77 -12.41 -10.37 8.84
CA ASN A 77 -13.51 -11.32 8.83
C ASN A 77 -14.40 -10.97 10.04
N GLU A 78 -15.28 -9.98 9.88
CA GLU A 78 -16.60 -10.08 10.52
C GLU A 78 -17.35 -11.22 9.82
N GLY A 79 -16.91 -12.43 10.18
CA GLY A 79 -17.38 -13.70 9.65
C GLY A 79 -17.21 -14.74 10.74
N ASN A 80 -17.79 -14.44 11.91
CA ASN A 80 -18.13 -15.43 12.91
C ASN A 80 -19.18 -16.35 12.27
N PHE A 81 -18.75 -17.41 11.59
CA PHE A 81 -19.62 -18.51 11.23
C PHE A 81 -19.40 -19.64 12.23
N VAL A 82 -20.52 -19.96 12.88
CA VAL A 82 -20.79 -20.97 13.90
C VAL A 82 -20.21 -22.34 13.54
#